data_AF-A0A3Q8XR98-F1
#
_entry.id   AF-A0A3Q8XR98-F1
#
_cell.length_a   1.000
_cell.length_b   1.000
_cell.length_c   1.000
_cell.angle_alpha   90.00
_cell.angle_beta   90.00
_cell.angle_gamma   90.00
#
_symmetry.space_group_name_H-M   'P 1'
#
loop_
_entity.id
_entity.type
_entity.pdbx_description
1 polymer ?
#
loop_
_entity_poly.entity_id
_entity_poly.type
_entity_poly.pdbx_seq_one_letter_code
_entity_poly.pdbx_strand_id
1 'polypeptide(L)'
;MGRDAELPPLPEIDGEDPLITIAPKPPKRPRAPEAISPLAQVNEATGDESASPVAPQEAQSKTPSPASMVKDRLVKPHPLIAGWIADHERRRREAKTNRDPWSYRTAPEPHTDLDRRRFRILDALFRALEARGAKVSESAQGQLSVTIDGQTIEFQVREKARQVKVVEGEGRSAYTRTKLVGTGKLTFAIKTYLRGRHNEERLETDKKPLETQLPAIIDRLFEGAVILKDWEEERAREHQRYEAERKRRAELQRVAEENEKRQAKLAELAGNWQTAQTMRAFIEAVKAVPHDANATIADKSVADWLTWAEETADSLDVSGGGPQRLFEVLGTVKAARSAWSV
;
A
#
# COMPACT_ATOMS: atom_id res chain seq x y z
N MET A 1 28.29 -2.03 -41.79
CA MET A 1 27.29 -1.45 -42.69
C MET A 1 25.95 -1.45 -41.97
N GLY A 2 25.63 -0.37 -41.26
CA GLY A 2 24.30 -0.15 -40.69
C GLY A 2 23.48 0.64 -41.69
N ARG A 3 22.29 0.16 -42.04
CA ARG A 3 21.34 0.89 -42.89
C ARG A 3 20.62 1.91 -42.02
N ASP A 4 20.75 3.18 -42.35
CA ASP A 4 19.95 4.26 -41.78
C ASP A 4 18.49 4.07 -42.20
N ALA A 5 17.59 4.06 -41.22
CA ALA A 5 16.15 4.03 -41.45
C ALA A 5 15.66 5.46 -41.67
N GLU A 6 15.34 5.78 -42.93
CA GLU A 6 14.76 7.04 -43.34
C GLU A 6 13.29 7.09 -42.88
N LEU A 7 12.94 8.03 -41.99
CA LEU A 7 11.56 8.28 -41.58
C LEU A 7 10.85 9.11 -42.67
N PRO A 8 9.61 8.78 -43.07
CA PRO A 8 8.86 9.58 -44.02
C PRO A 8 8.48 10.94 -43.41
N PRO A 9 8.38 12.01 -44.23
CA PRO A 9 8.04 13.35 -43.75
C PRO A 9 6.60 13.41 -43.23
N LEU A 10 6.40 14.25 -42.21
CA LEU A 10 5.08 14.53 -41.64
C LEU A 10 4.20 15.25 -42.67
N PRO A 11 2.87 15.00 -42.67
CA PRO A 11 1.95 15.63 -43.61
C PRO A 11 1.87 17.14 -43.38
N GLU A 12 1.86 17.91 -44.48
CA GLU A 12 1.63 19.35 -44.49
C GLU A 12 0.19 19.64 -44.01
N ILE A 13 0.08 20.50 -43.00
CA ILE A 13 -1.20 20.93 -42.43
C ILE A 13 -1.62 22.18 -43.18
N ASP A 14 -2.47 22.02 -44.20
CA ASP A 14 -3.16 23.11 -44.86
C ASP A 14 -4.36 23.58 -44.02
N GLY A 15 -4.35 24.87 -43.66
CA GLY A 15 -5.59 25.65 -43.47
C GLY A 15 -6.24 25.67 -42.08
N GLU A 16 -6.11 26.82 -41.43
CA GLU A 16 -7.02 27.42 -40.42
C GLU A 16 -7.14 26.75 -39.03
N ASP A 17 -6.24 27.14 -38.12
CA ASP A 17 -6.46 27.03 -36.67
C ASP A 17 -7.59 27.98 -36.22
N PRO A 18 -8.71 27.50 -35.64
CA PRO A 18 -9.60 28.39 -34.92
C PRO A 18 -8.90 28.83 -33.62
N LEU A 19 -8.59 30.11 -33.51
CA LEU A 19 -8.16 30.76 -32.27
C LEU A 19 -9.19 30.50 -31.16
N ILE A 20 -8.94 29.52 -30.30
CA ILE A 20 -9.70 29.32 -29.07
C ILE A 20 -9.27 30.40 -28.08
N THR A 21 -10.01 31.51 -28.06
CA THR A 21 -9.89 32.55 -27.03
C THR A 21 -10.44 32.03 -25.71
N ILE A 22 -9.57 31.70 -24.76
CA ILE A 22 -9.97 31.32 -23.40
C ILE A 22 -10.24 32.60 -22.60
N ALA A 23 -11.52 32.88 -22.31
CA ALA A 23 -11.91 34.00 -21.46
C ALA A 23 -11.45 33.79 -20.00
N PRO A 24 -10.95 34.85 -19.31
CA PRO A 24 -10.56 34.74 -17.91
C PRO A 24 -11.76 34.52 -16.99
N LYS A 25 -11.55 33.66 -15.98
CA LYS A 25 -12.55 33.27 -14.97
C LYS A 25 -13.02 34.49 -14.15
N PRO A 26 -14.33 34.69 -13.94
CA PRO A 26 -14.82 35.82 -13.15
C PRO A 26 -14.44 35.68 -11.66
N PRO A 27 -14.18 36.80 -10.95
CA PRO A 27 -13.77 36.77 -9.54
C PRO A 27 -14.89 36.24 -8.63
N LYS A 28 -14.51 35.45 -7.62
CA LYS A 28 -15.41 34.95 -6.58
C LYS A 28 -16.05 36.13 -5.83
N ARG A 29 -17.39 36.18 -5.82
CA ARG A 29 -18.16 37.13 -5.01
C ARG A 29 -17.91 36.86 -3.51
N PRO A 30 -17.84 37.92 -2.67
CA PRO A 30 -17.76 37.77 -1.22
C PRO A 30 -19.09 37.21 -0.66
N ARG A 31 -18.99 36.32 0.33
CA ARG A 31 -20.13 35.71 1.03
C ARG A 31 -20.85 36.78 1.87
N ALA A 32 -22.08 37.10 1.51
CA ALA A 32 -22.99 37.88 2.35
C ALA A 32 -23.48 37.03 3.53
N PRO A 33 -23.72 37.63 4.71
CA PRO A 33 -24.10 36.93 5.93
C PRO A 33 -25.51 36.33 5.82
N GLU A 34 -25.67 35.12 6.35
CA GLU A 34 -26.95 34.41 6.41
C GLU A 34 -27.96 35.20 7.27
N ALA A 35 -29.12 35.46 6.66
CA ALA A 35 -30.26 36.07 7.30
C ALA A 35 -30.91 35.08 8.27
N ILE A 36 -31.10 35.54 9.50
CA ILE A 36 -31.95 34.93 10.53
C ILE A 36 -33.41 35.07 10.06
N SER A 37 -34.16 33.97 10.03
CA SER A 37 -35.61 34.01 9.87
C SER A 37 -36.28 33.54 11.17
N PRO A 38 -37.24 34.29 11.74
CA PRO A 38 -37.91 33.99 13.01
C PRO A 38 -39.24 33.25 12.80
N LEU A 39 -39.61 32.37 13.74
CA LEU A 39 -40.97 32.17 14.29
C LEU A 39 -41.12 30.76 14.88
N ALA A 40 -41.22 30.66 16.21
CA ALA A 40 -42.33 30.00 16.92
C ALA A 40 -42.01 29.94 18.44
N GLN A 41 -42.68 30.82 19.19
CA GLN A 41 -43.01 30.61 20.61
C GLN A 41 -44.07 29.48 20.68
N VAL A 42 -44.40 28.78 21.77
CA VAL A 42 -44.59 29.08 23.20
C VAL A 42 -44.65 27.71 23.92
N ASN A 43 -44.13 27.60 25.15
CA ASN A 43 -44.88 27.10 26.33
C ASN A 43 -44.03 27.13 27.60
N GLU A 44 -44.48 27.98 28.53
CA GLU A 44 -44.27 27.94 29.98
C GLU A 44 -44.72 26.56 30.53
N ALA A 45 -44.34 26.08 31.73
CA ALA A 45 -44.09 26.75 32.99
C ALA A 45 -43.37 25.81 33.99
N THR A 46 -42.95 26.40 35.13
CA THR A 46 -42.66 25.80 36.46
C THR A 46 -41.46 24.85 36.54
N GLY A 47 -40.38 25.07 37.31
CA GLY A 47 -40.16 25.89 38.50
C GLY A 47 -39.66 24.96 39.60
N ASP A 48 -38.38 25.02 39.99
CA ASP A 48 -37.95 25.08 41.40
C ASP A 48 -36.44 25.33 41.56
N GLU A 49 -36.10 25.90 42.71
CA GLU A 49 -34.83 26.44 43.17
C GLU A 49 -33.70 25.40 43.33
N SER A 50 -32.46 25.80 43.06
CA SER A 50 -31.39 25.87 44.09
C SER A 50 -30.05 26.27 43.47
N ALA A 51 -29.57 27.44 43.90
CA ALA A 51 -28.26 27.96 43.62
C ALA A 51 -27.19 27.30 44.50
N SER A 52 -26.03 26.99 43.91
CA SER A 52 -24.73 27.03 44.60
C SER A 52 -23.63 27.30 43.58
N PRO A 53 -22.84 28.39 43.73
CA PRO A 53 -21.74 28.70 42.83
C PRO A 53 -20.46 28.01 43.33
N VAL A 54 -19.95 27.04 42.57
CA VAL A 54 -18.61 26.50 42.79
C VAL A 54 -17.63 27.28 41.93
N ALA A 55 -16.78 28.06 42.58
CA ALA A 55 -15.69 28.82 41.99
C ALA A 55 -14.71 27.89 41.21
N PRO A 56 -14.15 28.32 40.08
CA PRO A 56 -13.08 27.57 39.41
C PRO A 56 -11.79 27.69 40.22
N GLN A 57 -11.35 26.60 40.84
CA GLN A 57 -9.97 26.48 41.31
C GLN A 57 -9.06 26.28 40.10
N GLU A 58 -8.39 27.35 39.69
CA GLU A 58 -7.19 27.30 38.85
C GLU A 58 -6.09 26.52 39.59
N ALA A 59 -6.05 25.21 39.37
CA ALA A 59 -4.87 24.41 39.68
C ALA A 59 -3.80 24.78 38.66
N GLN A 60 -2.90 25.68 39.07
CA GLN A 60 -1.68 26.03 38.35
C GLN A 60 -0.77 24.79 38.23
N SER A 61 -1.00 23.98 37.20
CA SER A 61 0.02 23.07 36.70
C SER A 61 1.14 23.92 36.13
N LYS A 62 2.29 23.95 36.82
CA LYS A 62 3.55 24.51 36.30
C LYS A 62 4.02 23.70 35.10
N THR A 63 3.39 23.87 33.96
CA THR A 63 3.94 23.43 32.68
C THR A 63 5.09 24.39 32.38
N PRO A 64 6.35 23.92 32.31
CA PRO A 64 7.46 24.78 31.93
C PRO A 64 7.13 25.43 30.57
N SER A 65 7.30 26.75 30.48
CA SER A 65 7.09 27.50 29.24
C SER A 65 7.85 26.82 28.09
N PRO A 66 7.28 26.69 26.87
CA PRO A 66 7.86 25.90 25.77
C PRO A 66 9.32 26.25 25.44
N ALA A 67 9.73 27.50 25.67
CA ALA A 67 11.11 27.95 25.49
C ALA A 67 12.10 27.39 26.53
N SER A 68 11.63 26.99 27.71
CA SER A 68 12.47 26.43 28.79
C SER A 68 12.79 24.94 28.63
N MET A 69 12.23 24.29 27.60
CA MET A 69 12.49 22.87 27.30
C MET A 69 13.90 22.66 26.74
N VAL A 70 14.40 23.63 25.98
CA VAL A 70 15.72 23.56 25.34
C VAL A 70 16.74 24.28 26.21
N LYS A 71 17.77 23.56 26.65
CA LYS A 71 18.86 24.16 27.45
C LYS A 71 19.77 24.97 26.55
N ASP A 72 20.23 26.12 27.05
CA ASP A 72 21.19 26.96 26.33
C ASP A 72 22.52 26.26 26.05
N ARG A 73 22.93 25.32 26.92
CA ARG A 73 24.17 24.56 26.81
C ARG A 73 23.96 23.04 26.95
N LEU A 74 24.64 22.28 26.09
CA LEU A 74 24.75 20.83 26.20
C LEU A 74 25.85 20.46 27.21
N VAL A 75 25.46 20.07 28.42
CA VAL A 75 26.42 19.61 29.46
C VAL A 75 26.54 18.09 29.46
N LYS A 76 25.42 17.38 29.27
CA LYS A 76 25.37 15.92 29.15
C LYS A 76 24.40 15.58 28.01
N PRO A 77 24.87 15.54 26.75
CA PRO A 77 23.99 15.28 25.62
C PRO A 77 23.44 13.84 25.67
N HIS A 78 22.31 13.63 25.01
CA HIS A 78 21.73 12.31 24.77
C HIS A 78 22.77 11.37 24.10
N PRO A 79 22.82 10.06 24.42
CA PRO A 79 23.84 9.15 23.92
C PRO A 79 24.05 9.18 22.40
N LEU A 80 22.97 9.26 21.61
CA LEU A 80 23.06 9.39 20.14
C LEU A 80 23.83 10.66 19.73
N ILE A 81 23.49 11.80 20.34
CA ILE A 81 24.11 13.10 20.04
C ILE A 81 25.57 13.12 20.52
N ALA A 82 25.83 12.55 21.69
CA ALA A 82 27.18 12.37 22.21
C ALA A 82 28.03 11.54 21.22
N GLY A 83 27.45 10.46 20.69
CA GLY A 83 28.05 9.63 19.64
C GLY A 83 28.38 10.42 18.38
N TRP A 84 27.47 11.26 17.90
CA TRP A 84 27.71 12.11 16.73
C TRP A 84 28.84 13.12 16.92
N ILE A 85 28.87 13.79 18.08
CA ILE A 85 29.93 14.76 18.39
C ILE A 85 31.29 14.05 18.45
N ALA A 86 31.36 12.91 19.16
CA ALA A 86 32.58 12.13 19.28
C ALA A 86 33.04 11.55 17.92
N ASP A 87 32.12 11.06 17.10
CA ASP A 87 32.40 10.58 15.74
C ASP A 87 32.96 11.67 14.85
N HIS A 88 32.32 12.84 14.87
CA HIS A 88 32.76 13.98 14.09
C HIS A 88 34.16 14.45 14.51
N GLU A 89 34.42 14.58 15.80
CA GLU A 89 35.75 14.94 16.31
C GLU A 89 36.81 13.88 15.97
N ARG A 90 36.46 12.59 16.05
CA ARG A 90 37.34 11.49 15.67
C ARG A 90 37.73 11.58 14.21
N ARG A 91 36.76 11.71 13.29
CA ARG A 91 37.02 11.87 11.85
C ARG A 91 37.89 13.09 11.55
N ARG A 92 37.68 14.22 12.24
CA ARG A 92 38.54 15.40 12.09
C ARG A 92 39.96 15.16 12.56
N ARG A 93 40.15 14.45 13.67
CA ARG A 93 41.49 14.11 14.20
C ARG A 93 42.23 13.14 13.29
N GLU A 94 41.53 12.13 12.79
CA GLU A 94 42.07 11.16 11.83
C GLU A 94 42.50 11.86 10.53
N ALA A 95 41.67 12.75 9.99
CA ALA A 95 42.00 13.52 8.79
C ALA A 95 43.22 14.46 8.96
N LYS A 96 43.47 14.96 10.17
CA LYS A 96 44.66 15.78 10.48
C LYS A 96 45.91 14.94 10.70
N THR A 97 45.76 13.73 11.22
CA THR A 97 46.87 12.83 11.56
C THR A 97 47.33 12.04 10.34
N ASN A 98 46.40 11.74 9.44
CA ASN A 98 46.67 11.06 8.19
C ASN A 98 47.49 11.97 7.25
N ARG A 99 48.58 11.45 6.72
CA ARG A 99 49.49 12.15 5.79
C ARG A 99 48.94 12.20 4.36
N ASP A 100 47.85 11.50 4.07
CA ASP A 100 47.19 11.53 2.78
C ASP A 100 46.51 12.90 2.53
N PRO A 101 46.92 13.66 1.49
CA PRO A 101 46.31 14.94 1.13
C PRO A 101 44.80 14.85 0.88
N TRP A 102 44.31 13.68 0.45
CA TRP A 102 42.87 13.48 0.21
C TRP A 102 42.07 13.47 1.51
N SER A 103 42.56 12.80 2.55
CA SER A 103 41.91 12.77 3.87
C SER A 103 41.73 14.16 4.50
N TYR A 104 42.69 15.06 4.29
CA TYR A 104 42.60 16.44 4.76
C TYR A 104 41.56 17.23 3.97
N ARG A 105 41.48 17.02 2.65
CA ARG A 105 40.50 17.67 1.77
C ARG A 105 39.06 17.24 2.05
N THR A 106 38.86 15.99 2.44
CA THR A 106 37.54 15.45 2.78
C THR A 106 37.24 15.54 4.28
N ALA A 107 38.08 16.22 5.05
CA ALA A 107 37.88 16.37 6.48
C ALA A 107 36.56 17.11 6.74
N PRO A 108 35.70 16.62 7.65
CA PRO A 108 34.48 17.33 7.98
C PRO A 108 34.81 18.71 8.59
N GLU A 109 34.09 19.73 8.13
CA GLU A 109 34.21 21.09 8.65
C GLU A 109 33.81 21.16 10.13
N PRO A 110 34.33 22.11 10.93
CA PRO A 110 33.85 22.33 12.29
C PRO A 110 32.33 22.52 12.32
N HIS A 111 31.68 21.98 13.35
CA HIS A 111 30.27 22.27 13.61
C HIS A 111 30.02 23.78 13.67
N THR A 112 29.04 24.21 12.87
CA THR A 112 28.51 25.57 12.87
C THR A 112 27.68 25.83 14.12
N ASP A 113 27.34 27.10 14.39
CA ASP A 113 26.43 27.42 15.49
C ASP A 113 25.02 26.88 15.25
N LEU A 114 24.63 26.72 13.98
CA LEU A 114 23.38 26.06 13.61
C LEU A 114 23.39 24.56 13.96
N ASP A 115 24.51 23.86 13.74
CA ASP A 115 24.65 22.45 14.14
C ASP A 115 24.52 22.29 15.65
N ARG A 116 25.21 23.16 16.41
CA ARG A 116 25.13 23.17 17.88
C ARG A 116 23.71 23.47 18.38
N ARG A 117 23.00 24.37 17.72
CA ARG A 117 21.58 24.66 17.99
C ARG A 117 20.69 23.46 17.68
N ARG A 118 20.88 22.83 16.52
CA ARG A 118 20.16 21.59 16.15
C ARG A 118 20.37 20.48 17.16
N PHE A 119 21.60 20.28 17.66
CA PHE A 119 21.87 19.29 18.71
C PHE A 119 21.15 19.60 20.03
N ARG A 120 21.03 20.87 20.42
CA ARG A 120 20.23 21.28 21.59
C ARG A 120 18.75 20.95 21.43
N ILE A 121 18.19 21.24 20.27
CA ILE A 121 16.79 20.93 19.94
C ILE A 121 16.55 19.42 19.95
N LEU A 122 17.43 18.64 19.32
CA LEU A 122 17.34 17.19 19.29
C LEU A 122 17.51 16.56 20.69
N ASP A 123 18.42 17.08 21.52
CA ASP A 123 18.59 16.60 22.91
C ASP A 123 17.31 16.78 23.72
N ALA A 124 16.70 17.97 23.64
CA ALA A 124 15.44 18.26 24.30
C ALA A 124 14.31 17.38 23.78
N LEU A 125 14.20 17.23 22.45
CA LEU A 125 13.20 16.37 21.82
C LEU A 125 13.35 14.91 22.26
N PHE A 126 14.56 14.34 22.19
CA PHE A 126 14.79 12.94 22.53
C PHE A 126 14.46 12.66 23.99
N ARG A 127 14.93 13.52 24.90
CA ARG A 127 14.63 13.39 26.33
C ARG A 127 13.14 13.50 26.62
N ALA A 128 12.44 14.39 25.93
CA ALA A 128 11.01 14.57 26.11
C ALA A 128 10.20 13.36 25.60
N LEU A 129 10.62 12.78 24.48
CA LEU A 129 10.03 11.56 23.93
C LEU A 129 10.27 10.38 24.89
N GLU A 130 11.50 10.19 25.35
CA GLU A 130 11.86 9.13 26.31
C GLU A 130 11.16 9.29 27.66
N ALA A 131 11.00 10.52 28.15
CA ALA A 131 10.25 10.79 29.38
C ALA A 131 8.76 10.41 29.27
N ARG A 132 8.22 10.33 28.05
CA ARG A 132 6.86 9.85 27.76
C ARG A 132 6.82 8.37 27.35
N GLY A 133 7.91 7.62 27.55
CA GLY A 133 7.96 6.17 27.29
C GLY A 133 8.30 5.78 25.85
N ALA A 134 8.62 6.73 24.97
CA ALA A 134 9.05 6.44 23.61
C ALA A 134 10.53 6.04 23.57
N LYS A 135 10.94 5.31 22.53
CA LYS A 135 12.35 4.96 22.30
C LYS A 135 12.86 5.68 21.06
N VAL A 136 13.95 6.43 21.18
CA VAL A 136 14.60 7.06 20.02
C VAL A 136 15.72 6.17 19.50
N SER A 137 15.80 6.02 18.18
CA SER A 137 16.84 5.26 17.51
C SER A 137 17.34 5.96 16.24
N GLU A 138 18.49 5.51 15.77
CA GLU A 138 19.09 5.92 14.51
C GLU A 138 19.36 4.67 13.67
N SER A 139 19.03 4.71 12.38
CA SER A 139 19.33 3.63 11.44
C SER A 139 20.80 3.64 11.02
N ALA A 140 21.28 2.56 10.39
CA ALA A 140 22.64 2.50 9.85
C ALA A 140 22.92 3.60 8.80
N GLN A 141 21.87 4.12 8.16
CA GLN A 141 21.91 5.19 7.17
C GLN A 141 21.81 6.59 7.81
N GLY A 142 21.78 6.69 9.14
CA GLY A 142 21.69 7.96 9.88
C GLY A 142 20.29 8.57 9.91
N GLN A 143 19.24 7.78 9.67
CA GLN A 143 17.85 8.25 9.76
C GLN A 143 17.36 8.14 11.20
N LEU A 144 16.76 9.20 11.70
CA LEU A 144 16.18 9.23 13.04
C LEU A 144 14.79 8.65 13.03
N SER A 145 14.52 7.81 14.02
CA SER A 145 13.19 7.25 14.26
C SER A 145 12.84 7.28 15.73
N VAL A 146 11.54 7.32 16.01
CA VAL A 146 10.97 7.12 17.33
C VAL A 146 10.01 5.94 17.30
N THR A 147 10.12 5.04 18.26
CA THR A 147 9.19 3.93 18.47
C THR A 147 8.27 4.25 19.64
N ILE A 148 6.97 4.25 19.39
CA ILE A 148 5.89 4.54 20.35
C ILE A 148 4.86 3.42 20.21
N ASP A 149 4.57 2.68 21.28
CA ASP A 149 3.60 1.57 21.29
C ASP A 149 3.79 0.55 20.14
N GLY A 150 5.05 0.26 19.80
CA GLY A 150 5.43 -0.64 18.69
C GLY A 150 5.40 -0.01 17.29
N GLN A 151 4.86 1.20 17.15
CA GLN A 151 4.83 1.95 15.89
C GLN A 151 6.10 2.79 15.73
N THR A 152 6.75 2.68 14.57
CA THR A 152 8.00 3.40 14.29
C THR A 152 7.76 4.56 13.32
N ILE A 153 8.14 5.77 13.74
CA ILE A 153 7.99 7.00 12.98
C ILE A 153 9.37 7.57 12.69
N GLU A 154 9.74 7.64 11.42
CA GLU A 154 10.93 8.31 10.95
C GLU A 154 10.69 9.82 10.86
N PHE A 155 11.67 10.60 11.31
CA PHE A 155 11.62 12.05 11.24
C PHE A 155 13.01 12.64 10.96
N GLN A 156 13.02 13.92 10.63
CA GLN A 156 14.25 14.65 10.32
C GLN A 156 14.15 16.09 10.81
N VAL A 157 15.26 16.59 11.39
CA VAL A 157 15.49 18.02 11.60
C VAL A 157 16.63 18.46 10.67
N ARG A 158 16.34 19.36 9.73
CA ARG A 158 17.30 19.83 8.71
C ARG A 158 17.29 21.34 8.60
N GLU A 159 18.37 21.92 8.09
CA GLU A 159 18.36 23.31 7.65
C GLU A 159 17.52 23.44 6.37
N LYS A 160 16.67 24.46 6.32
CA LYS A 160 15.97 24.85 5.10
C LYS A 160 16.97 25.50 4.15
N ALA A 161 17.09 24.95 2.95
CA ALA A 161 17.82 25.57 1.86
C ALA A 161 16.88 26.40 0.97
N ARG A 162 17.40 27.48 0.39
CA ARG A 162 16.77 28.23 -0.68
C ARG A 162 17.59 28.12 -1.96
N GLN A 163 16.90 28.11 -3.10
CA GLN A 163 17.55 28.18 -4.40
C GLN A 163 17.91 29.63 -4.72
N VAL A 164 19.17 29.85 -5.09
CA VAL A 164 19.69 31.15 -5.53
C VAL A 164 20.31 30.95 -6.91
N LYS A 165 19.99 31.83 -7.85
CA LYS A 165 20.62 31.87 -9.17
C LYS A 165 21.98 32.55 -9.04
N VAL A 166 23.03 31.85 -9.43
CA VAL A 166 24.40 32.37 -9.47
C VAL A 166 24.85 32.35 -10.92
N VAL A 167 25.34 33.49 -11.41
CA VAL A 167 25.97 33.58 -12.72
C VAL A 167 27.43 33.20 -12.55
N GLU A 168 27.88 32.18 -13.28
CA GLU A 168 29.28 31.74 -13.30
C GLU A 168 29.87 31.90 -14.71
N GLY A 169 31.13 32.30 -14.79
CA GLY A 169 31.82 32.62 -16.05
C GLY A 169 31.87 34.13 -16.33
N GLU A 170 32.73 34.52 -17.28
CA GLU A 170 32.91 35.90 -17.71
C GLU A 170 32.59 36.04 -19.21
N GLY A 171 31.91 37.13 -19.58
CA GLY A 171 31.60 37.44 -20.97
C GLY A 171 30.62 36.45 -21.61
N ARG A 172 30.93 35.97 -22.82
CA ARG A 172 30.04 35.09 -23.62
C ARG A 172 29.89 33.66 -23.08
N SER A 173 30.72 33.25 -22.12
CA SER A 173 30.64 31.94 -21.47
C SER A 173 29.88 31.97 -20.13
N ALA A 174 29.31 33.12 -19.76
CA ALA A 174 28.50 33.24 -18.55
C ALA A 174 27.25 32.36 -18.65
N TYR A 175 27.11 31.43 -17.70
CA TYR A 175 25.93 30.58 -17.58
C TYR A 175 25.31 30.74 -16.19
N THR A 176 23.98 30.63 -16.14
CA THR A 176 23.25 30.71 -14.87
C THR A 176 23.11 29.32 -14.29
N ARG A 177 23.59 29.11 -13.07
CA ARG A 177 23.39 27.89 -12.30
C ARG A 177 22.58 28.19 -11.05
N THR A 178 21.71 27.25 -10.68
CA THR A 178 21.01 27.30 -9.40
C THR A 178 21.87 26.64 -8.33
N LYS A 179 22.15 27.35 -7.24
CA LYS A 179 22.80 26.82 -6.05
C LYS A 179 21.82 26.82 -4.87
N LEU A 180 21.91 25.79 -4.03
CA LEU A 180 21.18 25.73 -2.76
C LEU A 180 22.03 26.40 -1.69
N VAL A 181 21.46 27.39 -1.02
CA VAL A 181 22.09 28.11 0.08
C VAL A 181 21.26 27.92 1.34
N GLY A 182 21.91 27.56 2.44
CA GLY A 182 21.29 27.47 3.76
C GLY A 182 20.65 28.79 4.18
N THR A 183 19.48 28.71 4.81
CA THR A 183 18.75 29.91 5.29
C THR A 183 18.99 30.21 6.77
N GLY A 184 19.74 29.38 7.48
CA GLY A 184 19.92 29.44 8.94
C GLY A 184 18.69 28.98 9.74
N LYS A 185 17.60 28.58 9.06
CA LYS A 185 16.32 28.18 9.68
C LYS A 185 16.16 26.67 9.65
N LEU A 186 15.71 26.09 10.75
CA LEU A 186 15.48 24.65 10.84
C LEU A 186 14.07 24.26 10.42
N THR A 187 13.94 23.04 9.91
CA THR A 187 12.68 22.42 9.55
C THR A 187 12.62 21.03 10.17
N PHE A 188 11.51 20.73 10.84
CA PHE A 188 11.15 19.39 11.27
C PHE A 188 10.19 18.74 10.26
N ALA A 189 10.48 17.52 9.86
CA ALA A 189 9.67 16.76 8.92
C ALA A 189 9.50 15.32 9.40
N ILE A 190 8.26 14.81 9.36
CA ILE A 190 8.00 13.38 9.48
C ILE A 190 8.20 12.75 8.10
N LYS A 191 8.93 11.64 8.05
CA LYS A 191 9.24 10.89 6.83
C LYS A 191 8.34 9.68 6.65
N THR A 192 7.90 9.06 7.74
CA THR A 192 6.86 8.03 7.70
C THR A 192 5.55 8.64 7.23
N TYR A 193 4.88 8.01 6.27
CA TYR A 193 3.59 8.50 5.79
C TYR A 193 2.51 8.32 6.86
N LEU A 194 1.96 9.43 7.33
CA LEU A 194 0.78 9.48 8.18
C LEU A 194 -0.43 9.98 7.37
N ARG A 195 -1.61 9.32 7.49
CA ARG A 195 -2.83 9.79 6.80
C ARG A 195 -3.21 11.20 7.27
N GLY A 196 -3.80 12.02 6.40
CA GLY A 196 -4.23 13.38 6.72
C GLY A 196 -3.11 14.43 6.67
N ARG A 197 -3.17 15.45 7.54
CA ARG A 197 -2.24 16.60 7.55
C ARG A 197 -1.00 16.39 8.43
N HIS A 198 -0.74 15.15 8.90
CA HIS A 198 0.34 14.87 9.84
C HIS A 198 1.75 14.84 9.20
N ASN A 199 1.87 14.90 7.86
CA ASN A 199 3.17 15.00 7.17
C ASN A 199 3.60 16.43 6.82
N GLU A 200 2.78 17.47 7.05
CA GLU A 200 3.18 18.87 6.79
C GLU A 200 4.46 19.23 7.55
N GLU A 201 5.48 19.75 6.88
CA GLU A 201 6.72 20.15 7.56
C GLU A 201 6.47 21.30 8.55
N ARG A 202 7.16 21.28 9.70
CA ARG A 202 7.16 22.39 10.65
C ARG A 202 8.38 23.25 10.39
N LEU A 203 8.14 24.43 9.82
CA LEU A 203 9.17 25.38 9.47
C LEU A 203 9.41 26.36 10.62
N GLU A 204 10.67 26.64 10.86
CA GLU A 204 11.07 27.78 11.67
C GLU A 204 10.79 29.10 10.95
N THR A 205 10.33 30.08 11.72
CA THR A 205 10.19 31.48 11.28
C THR A 205 10.76 32.39 12.37
N ASP A 206 11.03 33.66 12.04
CA ASP A 206 11.61 34.61 13.00
C ASP A 206 10.69 34.84 14.21
N LYS A 207 9.37 34.63 14.04
CA LYS A 207 8.38 34.72 15.12
C LYS A 207 8.14 33.40 15.86
N LYS A 208 8.48 32.26 15.23
CA LYS A 208 8.23 30.91 15.75
C LYS A 208 9.49 30.07 15.58
N PRO A 209 10.46 30.21 16.49
CA PRO A 209 11.64 29.35 16.53
C PRO A 209 11.23 27.88 16.68
N LEU A 210 12.07 26.94 16.23
CA LEU A 210 11.71 25.52 16.28
C LEU A 210 11.60 24.99 17.72
N GLU A 211 12.36 25.59 18.65
CA GLU A 211 12.33 25.33 20.09
C GLU A 211 10.92 25.49 20.67
N THR A 212 10.20 26.54 20.30
CA THR A 212 8.85 26.80 20.82
C THR A 212 7.80 25.88 20.20
N GLN A 213 8.13 25.20 19.09
CA GLN A 213 7.26 24.23 18.43
C GLN A 213 7.44 22.81 18.97
N LEU A 214 8.44 22.56 19.84
CA LEU A 214 8.75 21.22 20.32
C LEU A 214 7.58 20.48 20.99
N PRO A 215 6.77 21.09 21.89
CA PRO A 215 5.62 20.40 22.47
C PRO A 215 4.65 19.89 21.39
N ALA A 216 4.31 20.74 20.43
CA ALA A 216 3.42 20.37 19.33
C ALA A 216 4.04 19.31 18.39
N ILE A 217 5.37 19.31 18.23
CA ILE A 217 6.08 18.26 17.48
C ILE A 217 5.99 16.93 18.21
N ILE A 218 6.19 16.92 19.54
CA ILE A 218 6.09 15.72 20.36
C ILE A 218 4.66 15.17 20.29
N ASP A 219 3.65 16.00 20.56
CA ASP A 219 2.24 15.57 20.52
C ASP A 219 1.87 14.98 19.16
N ARG A 220 2.34 15.60 18.07
CA ARG A 220 2.14 15.09 16.71
C ARG A 220 2.79 13.73 16.45
N LEU A 221 3.95 13.44 17.05
CA LEU A 221 4.58 12.12 16.94
C LEU A 221 3.74 11.06 17.66
N PHE A 222 3.19 11.37 18.84
CA PHE A 222 2.27 10.47 19.55
C PHE A 222 0.96 10.26 18.78
N GLU A 223 0.34 11.33 18.25
CA GLU A 223 -0.82 11.22 17.37
C GLU A 223 -0.51 10.35 16.14
N GLY A 224 0.67 10.53 15.55
CA GLY A 224 1.14 9.72 14.42
C GLY A 224 1.21 8.23 14.74
N ALA A 225 1.61 7.87 15.97
CA ALA A 225 1.67 6.47 16.38
C ALA A 225 0.27 5.85 16.48
N VAL A 226 -0.71 6.59 17.01
CA VAL A 226 -2.12 6.16 17.03
C VAL A 226 -2.64 5.94 15.61
N ILE A 227 -2.38 6.87 14.70
CA ILE A 227 -2.79 6.75 13.29
C ILE A 227 -2.20 5.50 12.61
N LEU A 228 -0.92 5.21 12.86
CA LEU A 228 -0.28 4.02 12.30
C LEU A 228 -0.87 2.73 12.85
N LYS A 229 -1.14 2.69 14.16
CA LYS A 229 -1.76 1.55 14.82
C LYS A 229 -3.16 1.26 14.29
N ASP A 230 -4.01 2.28 14.20
CA ASP A 230 -5.38 2.15 13.67
C ASP A 230 -5.35 1.62 12.22
N TRP A 231 -4.40 2.11 11.42
CA TRP A 231 -4.25 1.68 10.04
C TRP A 231 -3.70 0.26 9.91
N GLU A 232 -2.80 -0.17 10.79
CA GLU A 232 -2.36 -1.56 10.85
C GLU A 232 -3.53 -2.50 11.17
N GLU A 233 -4.37 -2.15 12.15
CA GLU A 233 -5.55 -2.94 12.50
C GLU A 233 -6.59 -2.98 11.37
N GLU A 234 -6.85 -1.86 10.69
CA GLU A 234 -7.73 -1.81 9.52
C GLU A 234 -7.23 -2.75 8.41
N ARG A 235 -5.95 -2.66 8.06
CA ARG A 235 -5.33 -3.54 7.04
C ARG A 235 -5.39 -5.00 7.43
N ALA A 236 -5.17 -5.34 8.70
CA ALA A 236 -5.28 -6.71 9.18
C ALA A 236 -6.71 -7.25 9.02
N ARG A 237 -7.73 -6.44 9.36
CA ARG A 237 -9.15 -6.81 9.19
C ARG A 237 -9.52 -6.98 7.71
N GLU A 238 -9.09 -6.06 6.85
CA GLU A 238 -9.32 -6.15 5.41
C GLU A 238 -8.65 -7.37 4.79
N HIS A 239 -7.40 -7.65 5.16
CA HIS A 239 -6.67 -8.83 4.69
C HIS A 239 -7.39 -10.11 5.11
N GLN A 240 -7.85 -10.22 6.36
CA GLN A 240 -8.63 -11.38 6.81
C GLN A 240 -9.93 -11.55 6.01
N ARG A 241 -10.66 -10.46 5.73
CA ARG A 241 -11.88 -10.50 4.91
C ARG A 241 -11.59 -10.94 3.48
N TYR A 242 -10.54 -10.38 2.87
CA TYR A 242 -10.12 -10.73 1.52
C TYR A 242 -9.73 -12.20 1.41
N GLU A 243 -8.95 -12.70 2.36
CA GLU A 243 -8.53 -14.11 2.43
C GLU A 243 -9.72 -15.06 2.59
N ALA A 244 -10.70 -14.72 3.45
CA ALA A 244 -11.91 -15.51 3.62
C ALA A 244 -12.76 -15.54 2.34
N GLU A 245 -12.96 -14.39 1.70
CA GLU A 245 -13.71 -14.29 0.45
C GLU A 245 -12.99 -15.01 -0.70
N ARG A 246 -11.66 -14.93 -0.78
CA ARG A 246 -10.85 -15.66 -1.76
C ARG A 246 -11.04 -17.17 -1.60
N LYS A 247 -10.97 -17.69 -0.38
CA LYS A 247 -11.20 -19.12 -0.10
C LYS A 247 -12.62 -19.54 -0.47
N ARG A 248 -13.62 -18.72 -0.14
CA ARG A 248 -15.02 -18.98 -0.49
C ARG A 248 -15.22 -19.06 -2.00
N ARG A 249 -14.66 -18.10 -2.75
CA ARG A 249 -14.75 -18.08 -4.22
C ARG A 249 -14.05 -19.28 -4.85
N ALA A 250 -12.86 -19.62 -4.37
CA ALA A 250 -12.12 -20.79 -4.85
C ALA A 250 -12.91 -22.09 -4.62
N GLU A 251 -13.55 -22.24 -3.47
CA GLU A 251 -14.40 -23.41 -3.19
C GLU A 251 -15.64 -23.46 -4.07
N LEU A 252 -16.32 -22.33 -4.27
CA LEU A 252 -17.47 -22.24 -5.18
C LEU A 252 -17.08 -22.59 -6.63
N GLN A 253 -15.94 -22.08 -7.10
CA GLN A 253 -15.39 -22.42 -8.42
C GLN A 253 -15.05 -23.91 -8.51
N ARG A 254 -14.38 -24.48 -7.50
CA ARG A 254 -14.06 -25.90 -7.45
C ARG A 254 -15.31 -26.77 -7.54
N VAL A 255 -16.35 -26.45 -6.76
CA VAL A 255 -17.63 -27.18 -6.78
C VAL A 255 -18.34 -27.02 -8.13
N ALA A 256 -18.30 -25.82 -8.72
CA ALA A 256 -18.89 -25.58 -10.04
C ALA A 256 -18.18 -26.39 -11.13
N GLU A 257 -16.85 -26.39 -11.17
CA GLU A 257 -16.05 -27.19 -12.11
C GLU A 257 -16.26 -28.69 -11.93
N GLU A 258 -16.35 -29.17 -10.68
CA GLU A 258 -16.67 -30.57 -10.39
C GLU A 258 -18.05 -30.94 -10.91
N ASN A 259 -19.04 -30.07 -10.70
CA ASN A 259 -20.40 -30.30 -11.18
C ASN A 259 -20.50 -30.23 -12.71
N GLU A 260 -19.78 -29.31 -13.37
CA GLU A 260 -19.71 -29.24 -14.83
C GLU A 260 -19.12 -30.52 -15.43
N LYS A 261 -18.02 -31.04 -14.86
CA LYS A 261 -17.43 -32.32 -15.29
C LYS A 261 -18.38 -33.50 -15.09
N ARG A 262 -19.11 -33.52 -13.96
CA ARG A 262 -20.15 -34.55 -13.70
C ARG A 262 -21.31 -34.45 -14.69
N GLN A 263 -21.75 -33.24 -15.03
CA GLN A 263 -22.80 -33.01 -16.03
C GLN A 263 -22.37 -33.48 -17.42
N ALA A 264 -21.15 -33.13 -17.85
CA ALA A 264 -20.59 -33.60 -19.10
C ALA A 264 -20.51 -35.13 -19.15
N LYS A 265 -20.04 -35.77 -18.06
CA LYS A 265 -19.98 -37.23 -17.99
C LYS A 265 -21.36 -37.89 -18.01
N LEU A 266 -22.35 -37.29 -17.35
CA LEU A 266 -23.73 -37.77 -17.38
C LEU A 266 -24.32 -37.70 -18.80
N ALA A 267 -24.06 -36.60 -19.52
CA ALA A 267 -24.51 -36.46 -20.91
C ALA A 267 -23.85 -37.49 -21.83
N GLU A 268 -22.56 -37.77 -21.66
CA GLU A 268 -21.85 -38.83 -22.37
C GLU A 268 -22.49 -40.21 -22.11
N LEU A 269 -22.74 -40.54 -20.84
CA LEU A 269 -23.35 -41.82 -20.46
C LEU A 269 -24.77 -41.96 -21.03
N ALA A 270 -25.56 -40.89 -21.04
CA ALA A 270 -26.88 -40.87 -21.66
C ALA A 270 -26.80 -41.10 -23.19
N GLY A 271 -25.82 -40.50 -23.86
CA GLY A 271 -25.54 -40.73 -25.28
C GLY A 271 -25.16 -42.19 -25.57
N ASN A 272 -24.24 -42.76 -24.78
CA ASN A 272 -23.82 -44.15 -24.94
C ASN A 272 -24.99 -45.13 -24.73
N TRP A 273 -25.85 -44.87 -23.73
CA TRP A 273 -27.06 -45.64 -23.53
C TRP A 273 -27.99 -45.59 -24.75
N GLN A 274 -28.24 -44.40 -25.32
CA GLN A 274 -29.08 -44.26 -26.51
C GLN A 274 -28.49 -45.00 -27.71
N THR A 275 -27.17 -44.93 -27.91
CA THR A 275 -26.46 -45.68 -28.96
C THR A 275 -26.61 -47.18 -28.73
N ALA A 276 -26.43 -47.68 -27.50
CA ALA A 276 -26.61 -49.09 -27.18
C ALA A 276 -28.04 -49.57 -27.44
N GLN A 277 -29.07 -48.80 -27.08
CA GLN A 277 -30.47 -49.12 -27.42
C GLN A 277 -30.69 -49.20 -28.93
N THR A 278 -30.11 -48.25 -29.68
CA THR A 278 -30.21 -48.24 -31.15
C THR A 278 -29.51 -49.44 -31.77
N MET A 279 -28.34 -49.83 -31.25
CA MET A 279 -27.61 -51.03 -31.68
C MET A 279 -28.40 -52.30 -31.40
N ARG A 280 -28.95 -52.45 -30.18
CA ARG A 280 -29.80 -53.61 -29.81
C ARG A 280 -31.01 -53.73 -30.74
N ALA A 281 -31.73 -52.63 -30.98
CA ALA A 281 -32.87 -52.62 -31.90
C ALA A 281 -32.47 -53.00 -33.34
N PHE A 282 -31.32 -52.52 -33.82
CA PHE A 282 -30.80 -52.86 -35.15
C PHE A 282 -30.40 -54.34 -35.24
N ILE A 283 -29.68 -54.86 -34.24
CA ILE A 283 -29.28 -56.27 -34.17
C ILE A 283 -30.51 -57.18 -34.20
N GLU A 284 -31.56 -56.85 -33.43
CA GLU A 284 -32.82 -57.59 -33.45
C GLU A 284 -33.51 -57.55 -34.82
N ALA A 285 -33.51 -56.39 -35.50
CA ALA A 285 -34.04 -56.29 -36.86
C ALA A 285 -33.24 -57.14 -37.87
N VAL A 286 -31.90 -57.20 -37.74
CA VAL A 286 -31.03 -58.05 -38.58
C VAL A 286 -31.30 -59.53 -38.33
N LYS A 287 -31.44 -59.95 -37.06
CA LYS A 287 -31.78 -61.34 -36.71
C LYS A 287 -33.13 -61.79 -37.28
N ALA A 288 -34.09 -60.88 -37.42
CA ALA A 288 -35.42 -61.18 -37.96
C ALA A 288 -35.41 -61.49 -39.48
N VAL A 289 -34.35 -61.14 -40.19
CA VAL A 289 -34.18 -61.49 -41.61
C VAL A 289 -33.73 -62.96 -41.72
N PRO A 290 -34.31 -63.79 -42.61
CA PRO A 290 -33.87 -65.17 -42.80
C PRO A 290 -32.37 -65.24 -43.13
N HIS A 291 -31.62 -65.98 -42.32
CA HIS A 291 -30.18 -66.16 -42.47
C HIS A 291 -29.77 -67.57 -42.02
N ASP A 292 -28.62 -68.03 -42.51
CA ASP A 292 -27.96 -69.24 -42.02
C ASP A 292 -26.96 -68.84 -40.94
N ALA A 293 -27.21 -69.24 -39.70
CA ALA A 293 -26.38 -68.90 -38.54
C ALA A 293 -24.95 -69.44 -38.64
N ASN A 294 -24.72 -70.52 -39.39
CA ASN A 294 -23.42 -71.16 -39.58
C ASN A 294 -22.70 -70.65 -40.84
N ALA A 295 -23.35 -69.81 -41.65
CA ALA A 295 -22.70 -69.22 -42.82
C ALA A 295 -21.48 -68.40 -42.37
N THR A 296 -20.35 -68.64 -43.02
CA THR A 296 -19.11 -67.92 -42.72
C THR A 296 -19.03 -66.68 -43.59
N ILE A 297 -18.90 -65.51 -42.95
CA ILE A 297 -18.71 -64.21 -43.62
C ILE A 297 -17.48 -63.56 -43.02
N ALA A 298 -16.48 -63.28 -43.86
CA ALA A 298 -15.23 -62.63 -43.45
C ALA A 298 -14.62 -63.26 -42.17
N ASP A 299 -14.34 -64.56 -42.25
CA ASP A 299 -13.62 -65.36 -41.24
C ASP A 299 -14.34 -65.63 -39.91
N LYS A 300 -15.63 -65.30 -39.78
CA LYS A 300 -16.48 -65.66 -38.63
C LYS A 300 -17.85 -66.15 -39.04
N SER A 301 -18.50 -66.92 -38.17
CA SER A 301 -19.92 -67.28 -38.39
C SER A 301 -20.82 -66.06 -38.19
N VAL A 302 -22.02 -66.09 -38.80
CA VAL A 302 -23.05 -65.06 -38.56
C VAL A 302 -23.40 -64.99 -37.06
N ALA A 303 -23.44 -66.13 -36.34
CA ALA A 303 -23.67 -66.17 -34.89
C ALA A 303 -22.57 -65.44 -34.08
N ASP A 304 -21.30 -65.61 -34.45
CA ASP A 304 -20.18 -64.94 -33.78
C ASP A 304 -20.20 -63.42 -34.02
N TRP A 305 -20.61 -62.98 -35.22
CA TRP A 305 -20.78 -61.57 -35.53
C TRP A 305 -21.92 -60.93 -34.72
N LEU A 306 -23.05 -61.64 -34.58
CA LEU A 306 -24.18 -61.18 -33.77
C LEU A 306 -23.81 -61.09 -32.29
N THR A 307 -23.12 -62.09 -31.76
CA THR A 307 -22.64 -62.10 -30.36
C THR A 307 -21.69 -60.94 -30.09
N TRP A 308 -20.72 -60.71 -30.99
CA TRP A 308 -19.81 -59.56 -30.88
C TRP A 308 -20.56 -58.23 -30.91
N ALA A 309 -21.59 -58.08 -31.74
CA ALA A 309 -22.37 -56.85 -31.83
C ALA A 309 -23.18 -56.58 -30.54
N GLU A 310 -23.72 -57.63 -29.92
CA GLU A 310 -24.41 -57.54 -28.62
C GLU A 310 -23.46 -57.17 -27.49
N GLU A 311 -22.30 -57.84 -27.39
CA GLU A 311 -21.26 -57.51 -26.41
C GLU A 311 -20.76 -56.07 -26.58
N THR A 312 -20.68 -55.59 -27.82
CA THR A 312 -20.32 -54.20 -28.11
C THR A 312 -21.38 -53.23 -27.59
N ALA A 313 -22.67 -53.52 -27.79
CA ALA A 313 -23.76 -52.69 -27.26
C ALA A 313 -23.79 -52.68 -25.71
N ASP A 314 -23.54 -53.84 -25.08
CA ASP A 314 -23.48 -53.95 -23.62
C ASP A 314 -22.25 -53.25 -23.02
N SER A 315 -21.13 -53.24 -23.73
CA SER A 315 -19.93 -52.51 -23.31
C SER A 315 -20.11 -50.99 -23.28
N LEU A 316 -20.98 -50.46 -24.14
CA LEU A 316 -21.30 -49.02 -24.19
C LEU A 316 -22.29 -48.62 -23.08
N ASP A 317 -23.14 -49.55 -22.64
CA ASP A 317 -24.22 -49.30 -21.70
C ASP A 317 -23.84 -49.61 -20.24
N VAL A 318 -23.34 -48.60 -19.54
CA VAL A 318 -23.00 -48.71 -18.11
C VAL A 318 -24.25 -48.88 -17.21
N SER A 319 -25.46 -48.57 -17.72
CA SER A 319 -26.70 -48.64 -16.93
C SER A 319 -27.17 -50.07 -16.67
N GLY A 320 -26.69 -51.05 -17.45
CA GLY A 320 -26.97 -52.47 -17.23
C GLY A 320 -26.45 -53.00 -15.88
N GLY A 321 -25.49 -52.30 -15.26
CA GLY A 321 -25.01 -52.59 -13.90
C GLY A 321 -25.84 -51.95 -12.77
N GLY A 322 -26.95 -51.29 -13.09
CA GLY A 322 -27.81 -50.60 -12.12
C GLY A 322 -27.34 -49.18 -11.76
N PRO A 323 -28.17 -48.44 -11.00
CA PRO A 323 -27.90 -47.03 -10.66
C PRO A 323 -26.62 -46.84 -9.84
N GLN A 324 -26.22 -47.83 -9.05
CA GLN A 324 -24.99 -47.78 -8.23
C GLN A 324 -23.76 -47.62 -9.12
N ARG A 325 -23.64 -48.43 -10.18
CA ARG A 325 -22.50 -48.38 -11.10
C ARG A 325 -22.44 -47.06 -11.87
N LEU A 326 -23.61 -46.51 -12.23
CA LEU A 326 -23.73 -45.18 -12.85
C LEU A 326 -23.21 -44.07 -11.93
N PHE A 327 -23.68 -44.04 -10.67
CA PHE A 327 -23.29 -43.01 -9.72
C PHE A 327 -21.88 -43.19 -9.17
N GLU A 328 -21.34 -44.41 -9.15
CA GLU A 328 -19.92 -44.66 -8.89
C GLU A 328 -19.05 -44.01 -9.96
N VAL A 329 -19.36 -44.23 -11.24
CA VAL A 329 -18.63 -43.59 -12.36
C VAL A 329 -18.70 -42.07 -12.24
N LEU A 330 -19.87 -41.48 -11.95
CA LEU A 330 -20.01 -40.04 -11.71
C LEU A 330 -19.28 -39.55 -10.45
N GLY A 331 -19.25 -40.37 -9.39
CA GLY A 331 -18.56 -40.07 -8.13
C GLY A 331 -17.03 -40.13 -8.24
N THR A 332 -16.50 -40.92 -9.17
CA THR A 332 -15.06 -40.97 -9.48
C THR A 332 -14.56 -39.76 -10.25
N VAL A 333 -15.45 -38.97 -10.87
CA VAL A 333 -15.11 -37.68 -11.48
C VAL A 333 -14.85 -36.66 -10.36
N LYS A 334 -13.63 -36.68 -9.85
CA LYS A 334 -13.04 -35.60 -9.05
C LYS A 334 -12.11 -34.80 -9.94
N ALA A 335 -11.97 -33.51 -9.64
CA ALA A 335 -10.93 -32.69 -10.24
C ALA A 335 -9.59 -33.42 -10.11
N ALA A 336 -8.83 -33.51 -11.22
CA ALA A 336 -7.44 -33.94 -11.18
C ALA A 336 -6.76 -33.18 -10.04
N ARG A 337 -6.22 -33.89 -9.06
CA ARG A 337 -5.44 -33.28 -7.97
C ARG A 337 -4.39 -32.39 -8.64
N SER A 338 -4.51 -31.08 -8.46
CA SER A 338 -3.48 -30.13 -8.84
C SER A 338 -2.19 -30.56 -8.13
N ALA A 339 -1.25 -31.09 -8.91
CA ALA A 339 0.04 -31.59 -8.45
C ALA A 339 1.00 -30.44 -8.08
N TRP A 340 0.53 -29.47 -7.31
CA TRP A 340 1.32 -28.38 -6.75
C TRP A 340 1.07 -28.33 -5.24
N SER A 341 1.68 -29.28 -4.55
CA SER A 341 2.01 -29.17 -3.14
C SER A 341 3.32 -29.92 -2.93
N VAL A 342 4.42 -29.20 -3.08
CA VAL A 342 5.76 -29.49 -2.52
C VAL A 342 6.26 -28.18 -1.92
#